data_AF-J2PL44-F1
#
_entry.id   AF-J2PL44-F1
#
_cell.length_a   1.000
_cell.length_b   1.000
_cell.length_c   1.000
_cell.angle_alpha   90.00
_cell.angle_beta   90.00
_cell.angle_gamma   90.00
#
_symmetry.space_group_name_H-M   'P 1'
#
loop_
_entity.id
_entity.type
_entity.pdbx_description
1 polymer ?
#
loop_
_entity_poly.entity_id
_entity_poly.type
_entity_poly.pdbx_seq_one_letter_code
_entity_poly.pdbx_strand_id
1 'polypeptide(L)'
;MSLIVLSEQDDWTEYLQRFLNLDVSYTKEYVQLYAKMEQGTPEAVFFKSGENEVFYPYLVRRLDEWIPGYADLVSIGYGGPFVVGGQTAARLFQEQFHVYCRYKNYLTETVRFHPLLGNAELFAGQMRLDLVRMVTAVDLRPTLAYIRAHYTQNVGRNMRKAAANDVRITLGGTDWLHSFIQLHRETMDRNQAAAIYYYAPEFFVGLMKKTVLCKPRLLLAIHEDRPVAGVLLHSGNQFAHYQLGASHTEDMALGVNHLLFDAMIQQAKLDGAQLLLLGGGNLDGDGLFRFKSSFANGNHFPYWMGKKVHDEEVYLALCQKLQVDQAGEQDFFPAYRNGGTSK
;
A
#
# COMPACT_ATOMS: atom_id res chain seq x y z
N MET A 1 5.02 0.24 -31.02
CA MET A 1 4.87 0.84 -29.67
C MET A 1 3.40 1.11 -29.45
N SER A 2 2.82 0.66 -28.34
CA SER A 2 1.39 0.80 -28.03
C SER A 2 1.21 1.19 -26.57
N LEU A 3 0.26 2.08 -26.29
CA LEU A 3 -0.23 2.40 -24.96
C LEU A 3 -1.73 2.16 -24.95
N ILE A 4 -2.16 1.14 -24.22
CA ILE A 4 -3.55 0.73 -24.09
C ILE A 4 -4.04 1.22 -22.74
N VAL A 5 -5.14 1.97 -22.75
CA VAL A 5 -5.80 2.45 -21.54
C VAL A 5 -6.92 1.46 -21.20
N LEU A 6 -6.99 1.09 -19.94
CA LEU A 6 -8.00 0.21 -19.36
C LEU A 6 -8.82 1.01 -18.36
N SER A 7 -10.12 1.09 -18.58
CA SER A 7 -11.08 1.72 -17.69
C SER A 7 -11.56 0.76 -16.60
N GLU A 8 -12.40 1.25 -15.70
CA GLU A 8 -13.09 0.43 -14.70
C GLU A 8 -13.96 -0.68 -15.31
N GLN A 9 -14.45 -0.50 -16.54
CA GLN A 9 -15.32 -1.45 -17.22
C GLN A 9 -14.55 -2.57 -17.92
N ASP A 10 -13.26 -2.35 -18.19
CA ASP A 10 -12.39 -3.32 -18.85
C ASP A 10 -11.93 -4.42 -17.88
N ASP A 11 -11.69 -5.62 -18.39
CA ASP A 11 -11.05 -6.69 -17.62
C ASP A 11 -9.53 -6.51 -17.63
N TRP A 12 -8.95 -6.25 -16.46
CA TRP A 12 -7.51 -6.08 -16.33
C TRP A 12 -6.77 -7.42 -16.26
N THR A 13 -7.48 -8.52 -15.99
CA THR A 13 -6.90 -9.83 -15.67
C THR A 13 -5.98 -10.34 -16.77
N GLU A 14 -6.35 -10.15 -18.05
CA GLU A 14 -5.54 -10.55 -19.20
C GLU A 14 -4.15 -9.87 -19.18
N TYR A 15 -4.09 -8.61 -18.80
CA TYR A 15 -2.85 -7.85 -18.75
C TYR A 15 -2.01 -8.22 -17.53
N LEU A 16 -2.65 -8.47 -16.39
CA LEU A 16 -1.96 -8.88 -15.16
C LEU A 16 -1.24 -10.22 -15.35
N GLN A 17 -1.85 -11.16 -16.07
CA GLN A 17 -1.27 -12.50 -16.32
C GLN A 17 0.03 -12.48 -17.15
N ARG A 18 0.35 -11.36 -17.81
CA ARG A 18 1.60 -11.20 -18.57
C ARG A 18 2.82 -11.02 -17.68
N PHE A 19 2.61 -10.61 -16.43
CA PHE A 19 3.69 -10.30 -15.50
C PHE A 19 3.75 -11.34 -14.39
N LEU A 20 4.91 -11.95 -14.19
CA LEU A 20 5.08 -13.04 -13.23
C LEU A 20 4.99 -12.60 -11.76
N ASN A 21 5.39 -11.35 -11.48
CA ASN A 21 5.68 -10.87 -10.13
C ASN A 21 4.92 -9.58 -9.78
N LEU A 22 3.73 -9.38 -10.37
CA LEU A 22 2.88 -8.27 -9.93
C LEU A 22 2.42 -8.49 -8.50
N ASP A 23 2.37 -7.38 -7.77
CA ASP A 23 1.95 -7.35 -6.38
C ASP A 23 0.43 -7.15 -6.24
N VAL A 24 -0.10 -7.32 -5.04
CA VAL A 24 -1.55 -7.24 -4.75
C VAL A 24 -2.16 -5.89 -5.15
N SER A 25 -1.36 -4.81 -5.08
CA SER A 25 -1.77 -3.43 -5.39
C SER A 25 -2.14 -3.21 -6.86
N TYR A 26 -1.84 -4.15 -7.74
CA TYR A 26 -2.03 -3.99 -9.19
C TYR A 26 -3.39 -4.46 -9.71
N THR A 27 -4.20 -5.11 -8.87
CA THR A 27 -5.52 -5.61 -9.28
C THR A 27 -6.56 -4.49 -9.36
N LYS A 28 -7.49 -4.59 -10.32
CA LYS A 28 -8.61 -3.65 -10.43
C LYS A 28 -9.42 -3.61 -9.14
N GLU A 29 -9.67 -4.78 -8.56
CA GLU A 29 -10.41 -4.94 -7.32
C GLU A 29 -9.75 -4.16 -6.19
N TYR A 30 -8.43 -4.27 -6.03
CA TYR A 30 -7.71 -3.51 -4.99
C TYR A 30 -7.81 -2.01 -5.22
N VAL A 31 -7.57 -1.53 -6.44
CA VAL A 31 -7.67 -0.09 -6.77
C VAL A 31 -9.09 0.43 -6.54
N GLN A 32 -10.11 -0.34 -6.92
CA GLN A 32 -11.52 -0.02 -6.72
C GLN A 32 -11.91 0.13 -5.24
N LEU A 33 -11.29 -0.65 -4.34
CA LEU A 33 -11.57 -0.51 -2.90
C LEU A 33 -11.21 0.87 -2.37
N TYR A 34 -10.17 1.49 -2.92
CA TYR A 34 -9.71 2.83 -2.50
C TYR A 34 -10.35 3.96 -3.32
N ALA A 35 -10.90 3.66 -4.49
CA ALA A 35 -11.55 4.63 -5.39
C ALA A 35 -12.57 5.52 -4.67
N LYS A 36 -13.43 4.93 -3.82
CA LYS A 36 -14.45 5.69 -3.06
C LYS A 36 -13.84 6.66 -2.04
N MET A 37 -12.77 6.24 -1.36
CA MET A 37 -12.11 7.06 -0.32
C MET A 37 -11.31 8.22 -0.93
N GLU A 38 -10.70 7.96 -2.08
CA GLU A 38 -9.88 8.93 -2.81
C GLU A 38 -10.71 9.75 -3.83
N GLN A 39 -12.02 9.52 -3.91
CA GLN A 39 -12.95 10.16 -4.87
C GLN A 39 -12.44 10.07 -6.33
N GLY A 40 -11.93 8.90 -6.69
CA GLY A 40 -11.33 8.64 -7.99
C GLY A 40 -12.03 7.52 -8.75
N THR A 41 -11.77 7.46 -10.06
CA THR A 41 -12.18 6.35 -10.94
C THR A 41 -10.95 5.50 -11.28
N PRO A 42 -11.00 4.16 -11.15
CA PRO A 42 -9.89 3.30 -11.55
C PRO A 42 -9.62 3.33 -13.05
N GLU A 43 -8.36 3.52 -13.39
CA GLU A 43 -7.80 3.30 -14.72
C GLU A 43 -6.47 2.55 -14.60
N ALA A 44 -6.04 1.94 -15.68
CA ALA A 44 -4.68 1.45 -15.83
C ALA A 44 -4.18 1.69 -17.24
N VAL A 45 -2.86 1.70 -17.39
CA VAL A 45 -2.22 1.65 -18.71
C VAL A 45 -1.38 0.40 -18.83
N PHE A 46 -1.51 -0.26 -19.97
CA PHE A 46 -0.57 -1.26 -20.44
C PHE A 46 0.21 -0.70 -21.63
N PHE A 47 1.53 -0.57 -21.47
CA PHE A 47 2.44 -0.11 -22.51
C PHE A 47 3.29 -1.27 -23.02
N LYS A 48 3.52 -1.31 -24.34
CA LYS A 48 4.40 -2.29 -24.99
C LYS A 48 5.23 -1.67 -26.12
N SER A 49 6.53 -1.93 -26.12
CA SER A 49 7.45 -1.61 -27.22
C SER A 49 8.56 -2.66 -27.35
N GLY A 50 8.36 -3.62 -28.26
CA GLY A 50 9.22 -4.81 -28.33
C GLY A 50 9.11 -5.63 -27.04
N GLU A 51 10.25 -5.89 -26.41
CA GLU A 51 10.36 -6.59 -25.11
C GLU A 51 10.12 -5.67 -23.90
N ASN A 52 9.90 -4.38 -24.12
CA ASN A 52 9.63 -3.43 -23.05
C ASN A 52 8.13 -3.41 -22.74
N GLU A 53 7.75 -3.70 -21.50
CA GLU A 53 6.36 -3.69 -21.06
C GLU A 53 6.22 -2.91 -19.75
N VAL A 54 5.14 -2.15 -19.61
CA VAL A 54 4.79 -1.47 -18.35
C VAL A 54 3.32 -1.68 -18.07
N PHE A 55 3.00 -2.05 -16.84
CA PHE A 55 1.63 -2.00 -16.33
C PHE A 55 1.55 -1.02 -15.17
N TYR A 56 0.61 -0.09 -15.25
CA TYR A 56 0.50 0.98 -14.28
C TYR A 56 -0.95 1.33 -13.97
N PRO A 57 -1.48 0.88 -12.82
CA PRO A 57 -2.80 1.22 -12.35
C PRO A 57 -2.79 2.49 -11.50
N TYR A 58 -3.82 3.30 -11.65
CA TYR A 58 -3.98 4.57 -10.94
C TYR A 58 -5.46 4.93 -10.78
N LEU A 59 -5.74 5.86 -9.88
CA LEU A 59 -7.03 6.53 -9.80
C LEU A 59 -6.95 7.86 -10.55
N VAL A 60 -7.97 8.14 -11.36
CA VAL A 60 -8.24 9.46 -11.93
C VAL A 60 -9.15 10.21 -10.98
N ARG A 61 -8.67 11.30 -10.38
CA ARG A 61 -9.46 12.15 -9.47
C ARG A 61 -9.77 13.45 -10.17
N ARG A 62 -11.07 13.71 -10.39
CA ARG A 62 -11.52 14.92 -11.09
C ARG A 62 -11.17 16.17 -10.30
N LEU A 63 -10.92 17.25 -11.02
CA LEU A 63 -10.63 18.58 -10.47
C LEU A 63 -11.74 19.57 -10.78
N ASP A 64 -12.94 19.11 -11.17
CA ASP A 64 -14.01 19.99 -11.68
C ASP A 64 -14.42 21.11 -10.72
N GLU A 65 -14.26 20.90 -9.41
CA GLU A 65 -14.51 21.94 -8.40
C GLU A 65 -13.56 23.14 -8.52
N TRP A 66 -12.36 22.94 -9.05
CA TRP A 66 -11.34 23.99 -9.18
C TRP A 66 -11.05 24.35 -10.64
N ILE A 67 -11.03 23.36 -11.53
CA ILE A 67 -10.75 23.49 -12.96
C ILE A 67 -11.51 22.40 -13.76
N PRO A 68 -12.64 22.75 -14.39
CA PRO A 68 -13.46 21.81 -15.16
C PRO A 68 -12.69 21.08 -16.27
N GLY A 69 -12.91 19.77 -16.38
CA GLY A 69 -12.33 18.94 -17.44
C GLY A 69 -10.89 18.51 -17.22
N TYR A 70 -10.30 18.84 -16.07
CA TYR A 70 -8.99 18.35 -15.65
C TYR A 70 -9.12 17.30 -14.54
N ALA A 71 -8.09 16.47 -14.41
CA ALA A 71 -7.97 15.49 -13.35
C ALA A 71 -6.52 15.37 -12.87
N ASP A 72 -6.31 14.71 -11.74
CA ASP A 72 -5.00 14.26 -11.32
C ASP A 72 -4.96 12.74 -11.14
N LEU A 73 -3.76 12.19 -11.20
CA LEU A 73 -3.51 10.76 -11.09
C LEU A 73 -2.85 10.42 -9.77
N VAL A 74 -3.31 9.35 -9.14
CA VAL A 74 -2.67 8.81 -7.94
C VAL A 74 -2.63 7.28 -7.97
N SER A 75 -1.46 6.69 -7.76
CA SER A 75 -1.37 5.22 -7.62
C SER A 75 -1.79 4.78 -6.21
N ILE A 76 -2.39 3.60 -6.08
CA ILE A 76 -2.90 3.08 -4.79
C ILE A 76 -1.95 2.06 -4.18
N GLY A 77 -1.82 2.06 -2.85
CA GLY A 77 -0.89 1.18 -2.15
C GLY A 77 0.55 1.41 -2.63
N TYR A 78 1.21 0.33 -3.04
CA TYR A 78 2.53 0.37 -3.68
C TYR A 78 2.45 0.12 -5.20
N GLY A 79 1.33 0.52 -5.83
CA GLY A 79 0.98 0.23 -7.22
C GLY A 79 1.56 1.17 -8.28
N GLY A 80 2.75 1.75 -8.06
CA GLY A 80 3.47 2.49 -9.10
C GLY A 80 3.79 1.63 -10.33
N PRO A 81 4.34 2.18 -11.43
CA PRO A 81 4.56 1.42 -12.66
C PRO A 81 5.41 0.16 -12.44
N PHE A 82 4.90 -1.00 -12.87
CA PHE A 82 5.69 -2.23 -12.94
C PHE A 82 6.36 -2.30 -14.30
N VAL A 83 7.70 -2.44 -14.32
CA VAL A 83 8.50 -2.24 -15.54
C VAL A 83 9.26 -3.50 -15.90
N VAL A 84 9.06 -3.99 -17.13
CA VAL A 84 9.87 -5.01 -17.79
C VAL A 84 10.67 -4.34 -18.89
N GLY A 85 11.99 -4.56 -18.92
CA GLY A 85 12.92 -3.88 -19.86
C GLY A 85 13.72 -2.72 -19.23
N GLY A 86 13.59 -2.49 -17.93
CA GLY A 86 14.43 -1.56 -17.15
C GLY A 86 14.29 -0.09 -17.56
N GLN A 87 15.40 0.65 -17.53
CA GLN A 87 15.42 2.11 -17.76
C GLN A 87 14.85 2.50 -19.14
N THR A 88 15.11 1.69 -20.16
CA THR A 88 14.62 1.92 -21.53
C THR A 88 13.09 1.86 -21.57
N ALA A 89 12.50 0.83 -20.95
CA ALA A 89 11.05 0.69 -20.86
C ALA A 89 10.42 1.87 -20.11
N ALA A 90 10.99 2.25 -18.95
CA ALA A 90 10.50 3.38 -18.16
C ALA A 90 10.53 4.70 -18.94
N ARG A 91 11.63 4.99 -19.66
CA ARG A 91 11.76 6.19 -20.49
C ARG A 91 10.74 6.23 -21.63
N LEU A 92 10.65 5.15 -22.43
CA LEU A 92 9.70 5.08 -23.55
C LEU A 92 8.26 5.19 -23.07
N PHE A 93 7.94 4.54 -21.96
CA PHE A 93 6.64 4.64 -21.32
C PHE A 93 6.34 6.09 -20.89
N GLN A 94 7.25 6.75 -20.18
CA GLN A 94 7.03 8.11 -19.68
C GLN A 94 6.89 9.14 -20.80
N GLU A 95 7.63 9.00 -21.90
CA GLU A 95 7.46 9.84 -23.09
C GLU A 95 6.03 9.72 -23.65
N GLN A 96 5.55 8.48 -23.84
CA GLN A 96 4.21 8.26 -24.38
C GLN A 96 3.09 8.61 -23.39
N PHE A 97 3.28 8.27 -22.11
CA PHE A 97 2.30 8.52 -21.06
C PHE A 97 2.16 10.01 -20.77
N HIS A 98 3.25 10.78 -20.82
CA HIS A 98 3.17 12.24 -20.68
C HIS A 98 2.33 12.88 -21.79
N VAL A 99 2.49 12.44 -23.05
CA VAL A 99 1.65 12.90 -24.17
C VAL A 99 0.18 12.53 -23.95
N TYR A 100 -0.09 11.31 -23.49
CA TYR A 100 -1.44 10.87 -23.14
C TYR A 100 -2.06 11.73 -22.02
N CYS A 101 -1.32 11.98 -20.93
CA CYS A 101 -1.77 12.83 -19.83
C CYS A 101 -2.11 14.25 -20.31
N ARG A 102 -1.26 14.86 -21.14
CA ARG A 102 -1.55 16.19 -21.73
C ARG A 102 -2.81 16.17 -22.59
N TYR A 103 -2.98 15.15 -23.43
CA TYR A 103 -4.18 15.00 -24.27
C TYR A 103 -5.47 14.84 -23.43
N LYS A 104 -5.39 14.15 -22.29
CA LYS A 104 -6.52 13.90 -21.39
C LYS A 104 -6.73 14.97 -20.32
N ASN A 105 -5.93 16.04 -20.32
CA ASN A 105 -5.93 17.06 -19.27
C ASN A 105 -5.67 16.48 -17.86
N TYR A 106 -4.82 15.46 -17.76
CA TYR A 106 -4.31 14.96 -16.49
C TYR A 106 -3.16 15.88 -16.04
N LEU A 107 -3.44 16.71 -15.05
CA LEU A 107 -2.61 17.83 -14.65
C LEU A 107 -1.33 17.39 -13.94
N THR A 108 -1.47 16.48 -12.97
CA THR A 108 -0.35 15.96 -12.17
C THR A 108 -0.50 14.48 -11.92
N GLU A 109 0.62 13.85 -11.57
CA GLU A 109 0.71 12.44 -11.22
C GLU A 109 1.49 12.27 -9.90
N THR A 110 0.89 11.55 -8.95
CA THR A 110 1.52 11.13 -7.70
C THR A 110 1.69 9.61 -7.69
N VAL A 111 2.95 9.15 -7.72
CA VAL A 111 3.31 7.74 -7.84
C VAL A 111 3.82 7.20 -6.52
N ARG A 112 3.17 6.20 -5.95
CA ARG A 112 3.67 5.41 -4.82
C ARG A 112 4.46 4.21 -5.34
N PHE A 113 5.78 4.30 -5.33
CA PHE A 113 6.65 3.24 -5.84
C PHE A 113 6.72 2.04 -4.90
N HIS A 114 7.04 0.87 -5.43
CA HIS A 114 7.08 -0.36 -4.66
C HIS A 114 8.44 -0.51 -3.98
N PRO A 115 8.51 -0.51 -2.61
CA PRO A 115 9.78 -0.47 -1.90
C PRO A 115 10.72 -1.66 -2.17
N LEU A 116 10.14 -2.82 -2.54
CA LEU A 116 10.90 -4.05 -2.78
C LEU A 116 11.27 -4.28 -4.26
N LEU A 117 10.78 -3.45 -5.19
CA LEU A 117 11.06 -3.62 -6.62
C LEU A 117 12.21 -2.72 -7.12
N GLY A 118 12.61 -1.72 -6.34
CA GLY A 118 13.60 -0.72 -6.79
C GLY A 118 13.12 0.12 -7.99
N ASN A 119 11.81 0.08 -8.30
CA ASN A 119 11.29 0.67 -9.53
C ASN A 119 11.33 2.21 -9.53
N ALA A 120 11.44 2.87 -8.36
CA ALA A 120 11.61 4.32 -8.28
C ALA A 120 12.85 4.83 -9.03
N GLU A 121 13.96 4.09 -8.96
CA GLU A 121 15.22 4.48 -9.60
C GLU A 121 15.09 4.56 -11.12
N LEU A 122 14.22 3.73 -11.71
CA LEU A 122 13.93 3.74 -13.14
C LEU A 122 13.26 5.05 -13.61
N PHE A 123 12.71 5.85 -12.70
CA PHE A 123 12.03 7.11 -13.02
C PHE A 123 12.82 8.34 -12.57
N ALA A 124 14.03 8.14 -12.03
CA ALA A 124 14.93 9.25 -11.69
C ALA A 124 15.21 10.11 -12.93
N GLY A 125 15.09 11.43 -12.77
CA GLY A 125 15.25 12.41 -13.86
C GLY A 125 14.02 12.59 -14.76
N GLN A 126 12.97 11.78 -14.60
CA GLN A 126 11.71 11.92 -15.37
C GLN A 126 10.55 12.46 -14.53
N MET A 127 10.68 12.41 -13.21
CA MET A 127 9.80 13.00 -12.20
C MET A 127 10.61 13.29 -10.93
N ARG A 128 10.06 14.13 -10.04
CA ARG A 128 10.66 14.39 -8.72
C ARG A 128 10.42 13.19 -7.81
N LEU A 129 11.48 12.70 -7.17
CA LEU A 129 11.40 11.58 -6.22
C LEU A 129 11.63 12.09 -4.81
N ASP A 130 10.63 11.91 -3.95
CA ASP A 130 10.69 12.29 -2.55
C ASP A 130 10.77 11.02 -1.69
N LEU A 131 11.78 10.92 -0.81
CA LEU A 131 11.85 9.85 0.17
C LEU A 131 10.77 10.10 1.21
N VAL A 132 9.79 9.20 1.31
CA VAL A 132 8.66 9.37 2.23
C VAL A 132 9.02 8.88 3.63
N ARG A 133 9.63 7.70 3.71
CA ARG A 133 10.06 7.02 4.95
C ARG A 133 10.80 5.74 4.64
N MET A 134 11.40 5.15 5.68
CA MET A 134 11.83 3.75 5.64
C MET A 134 10.65 2.81 5.95
N VAL A 135 10.59 1.70 5.22
CA VAL A 135 9.70 0.57 5.50
C VAL A 135 10.53 -0.66 5.84
N THR A 136 9.93 -1.65 6.48
CA THR A 136 10.63 -2.88 6.84
C THR A 136 9.89 -4.11 6.32
N ALA A 137 10.65 -5.15 5.98
CA ALA A 137 10.11 -6.41 5.49
C ALA A 137 10.88 -7.61 6.07
N VAL A 138 10.16 -8.69 6.38
CA VAL A 138 10.76 -9.95 6.84
C VAL A 138 11.15 -10.77 5.61
N ASP A 139 12.39 -11.22 5.54
CA ASP A 139 12.82 -12.20 4.54
C ASP A 139 12.31 -13.60 4.93
N LEU A 140 11.43 -14.14 4.11
CA LEU A 140 10.76 -15.42 4.33
C LEU A 140 11.47 -16.58 3.63
N ARG A 141 12.53 -16.34 2.85
CA ARG A 141 13.29 -17.40 2.14
C ARG A 141 13.95 -18.37 3.12
N PRO A 142 14.59 -17.93 4.23
CA PRO A 142 15.18 -18.85 5.22
C PRO A 142 14.14 -19.73 5.93
N THR A 143 14.59 -20.72 6.71
CA THR A 143 13.69 -21.54 7.52
C THR A 143 13.01 -20.71 8.61
N LEU A 144 11.82 -21.11 9.05
CA LEU A 144 11.10 -20.40 10.12
C LEU A 144 11.91 -20.36 11.43
N ALA A 145 12.68 -21.42 11.72
CA ALA A 145 13.59 -21.45 12.86
C ALA A 145 14.69 -20.38 12.76
N TYR A 146 15.28 -20.21 11.56
CA TYR A 146 16.27 -19.15 11.32
C TYR A 146 15.64 -17.76 11.48
N ILE A 147 14.46 -17.54 10.92
CA ILE A 147 13.73 -16.26 11.04
C ILE A 147 13.50 -15.92 12.52
N ARG A 148 12.94 -16.87 13.29
CA ARG A 148 12.67 -16.71 14.73
C ARG A 148 13.94 -16.47 15.56
N ALA A 149 15.06 -17.09 15.19
CA ALA A 149 16.34 -16.88 15.86
C ALA A 149 16.89 -15.45 15.72
N HIS A 150 16.46 -14.72 14.68
CA HIS A 150 16.87 -13.34 14.41
C HIS A 150 15.83 -12.30 14.88
N TYR A 151 14.76 -12.73 15.56
CA TYR A 151 13.91 -11.80 16.28
C TYR A 151 14.68 -11.15 17.43
N THR A 152 14.32 -9.91 17.77
CA THR A 152 14.89 -9.28 18.96
C THR A 152 14.51 -10.05 20.23
N GLN A 153 15.32 -9.94 21.28
CA GLN A 153 15.03 -10.55 22.58
C GLN A 153 13.66 -10.13 23.14
N ASN A 154 13.23 -8.89 22.87
CA ASN A 154 11.92 -8.39 23.28
C ASN A 154 10.77 -9.17 22.64
N VAL A 155 10.88 -9.54 21.36
CA VAL A 155 9.88 -10.36 20.67
C VAL A 155 9.77 -11.72 21.32
N GLY A 156 10.89 -12.43 21.49
CA GLY A 156 10.90 -13.76 22.12
C GLY A 156 10.34 -13.75 23.56
N ARG A 157 10.63 -12.70 24.35
CA ARG A 157 10.06 -12.52 25.69
C ARG A 157 8.55 -12.35 25.66
N ASN A 158 8.02 -11.49 24.78
CA ASN A 158 6.58 -11.23 24.70
C ASN A 158 5.80 -12.40 24.09
N MET A 159 6.38 -13.17 23.17
CA MET A 159 5.77 -14.40 22.67
C MET A 159 5.61 -15.43 23.79
N ARG A 160 6.63 -15.62 24.63
CA ARG A 160 6.53 -16.50 25.81
C ARG A 160 5.51 -15.98 26.82
N LYS A 161 5.43 -14.66 27.01
CA LYS A 161 4.41 -14.03 27.87
C LYS A 161 3.00 -14.33 27.37
N ALA A 162 2.75 -14.16 26.06
CA ALA A 162 1.45 -14.44 25.47
C ALA A 162 1.07 -15.93 25.63
N ALA A 163 2.01 -16.84 25.36
CA ALA A 163 1.79 -18.27 25.56
C ALA A 163 1.51 -18.65 27.02
N ALA A 164 2.18 -18.00 27.98
CA ALA A 164 1.95 -18.22 29.42
C ALA A 164 0.61 -17.66 29.93
N ASN A 165 -0.04 -16.78 29.14
CA ASN A 165 -1.39 -16.26 29.41
C ASN A 165 -2.42 -16.89 28.45
N ASP A 166 -2.18 -18.12 27.98
CA ASP A 166 -3.10 -18.90 27.16
C ASP A 166 -3.62 -18.21 25.88
N VAL A 167 -2.84 -17.25 25.34
CA VAL A 167 -3.17 -16.60 24.07
C VAL A 167 -2.97 -17.60 22.92
N ARG A 168 -4.00 -17.79 22.10
CA ARG A 168 -3.98 -18.70 20.94
C ARG A 168 -4.16 -17.93 19.65
N ILE A 169 -3.57 -18.41 18.56
CA ILE A 169 -3.79 -17.83 17.23
C ILE A 169 -4.73 -18.73 16.42
N THR A 170 -5.71 -18.12 15.75
CA THR A 170 -6.61 -18.80 14.82
C THR A 170 -6.69 -18.07 13.47
N LEU A 171 -7.02 -18.81 12.42
CA LEU A 171 -7.39 -18.24 11.12
C LEU A 171 -8.89 -17.91 11.12
N GLY A 172 -9.20 -16.63 10.99
CA GLY A 172 -10.57 -16.13 10.88
C GLY A 172 -11.08 -16.18 9.43
N GLY A 173 -12.35 -16.55 9.29
CA GLY A 173 -13.15 -16.32 8.08
C GLY A 173 -13.89 -14.98 8.13
N THR A 174 -14.78 -14.77 7.16
CA THR A 174 -15.64 -13.57 7.09
C THR A 174 -16.52 -13.38 8.32
N ASP A 175 -16.89 -14.46 9.01
CA ASP A 175 -17.75 -14.43 10.20
C ASP A 175 -17.10 -13.67 11.38
N TRP A 176 -15.77 -13.56 11.38
CA TRP A 176 -15.02 -12.82 12.40
C TRP A 176 -14.76 -11.35 12.05
N LEU A 177 -15.16 -10.91 10.85
CA LEU A 177 -14.90 -9.54 10.41
C LEU A 177 -15.55 -8.50 11.32
N HIS A 178 -16.74 -8.79 11.85
CA HIS A 178 -17.40 -7.88 12.77
C HIS A 178 -16.54 -7.59 14.01
N SER A 179 -16.03 -8.63 14.66
CA SER A 179 -15.12 -8.51 15.81
C SER A 179 -13.82 -7.80 15.44
N PHE A 180 -13.24 -8.11 14.28
CA PHE A 180 -12.05 -7.42 13.80
C PHE A 180 -12.28 -5.91 13.56
N ILE A 181 -13.43 -5.54 12.99
CA ILE A 181 -13.80 -4.13 12.78
C ILE A 181 -13.94 -3.39 14.11
N GLN A 182 -14.49 -4.02 15.14
CA GLN A 182 -14.58 -3.44 16.48
C GLN A 182 -13.19 -3.18 17.07
N LEU A 183 -12.29 -4.17 17.03
CA LEU A 183 -10.88 -4.01 17.44
C LEU A 183 -10.18 -2.90 16.66
N HIS A 184 -10.47 -2.80 15.36
CA HIS A 184 -9.89 -1.78 14.48
C HIS A 184 -10.35 -0.39 14.90
N ARG A 185 -11.65 -0.18 15.15
CA ARG A 185 -12.19 1.09 15.62
C ARG A 185 -11.56 1.50 16.94
N GLU A 186 -11.48 0.60 17.91
CA GLU A 186 -10.81 0.86 19.19
C GLU A 186 -9.33 1.26 18.99
N THR A 187 -8.65 0.60 18.05
CA THR A 187 -7.25 0.94 17.71
C THR A 187 -7.12 2.33 17.09
N MET A 188 -8.09 2.76 16.28
CA MET A 188 -8.13 4.12 15.72
C MET A 188 -8.45 5.16 16.79
N ASP A 189 -9.41 4.87 17.68
CA ASP A 189 -9.82 5.74 18.79
C ASP A 189 -8.63 5.99 19.73
N ARG A 190 -7.96 4.92 20.17
CA ARG A 190 -6.77 4.99 21.03
C ARG A 190 -5.65 5.84 20.42
N ASN A 191 -5.44 5.71 19.12
CA ASN A 191 -4.37 6.41 18.40
C ASN A 191 -4.77 7.81 17.91
N GLN A 192 -6.01 8.25 18.16
CA GLN A 192 -6.57 9.50 17.63
C GLN A 192 -6.36 9.61 16.11
N ALA A 193 -6.61 8.52 15.39
CA ALA A 193 -6.37 8.47 13.95
C ALA A 193 -7.27 9.45 13.19
N ALA A 194 -6.81 9.92 12.03
CA ALA A 194 -7.62 10.75 11.15
C ALA A 194 -8.87 9.99 10.64
N ALA A 195 -9.93 10.73 10.30
CA ALA A 195 -11.21 10.17 9.87
C ALA A 195 -11.10 9.18 8.69
N ILE A 196 -10.12 9.38 7.80
CA ILE A 196 -9.85 8.49 6.65
C ILE A 196 -9.51 7.05 7.05
N TYR A 197 -9.05 6.82 8.28
CA TYR A 197 -8.75 5.47 8.78
C TYR A 197 -9.98 4.77 9.39
N TYR A 198 -11.12 5.45 9.55
CA TYR A 198 -12.36 4.82 10.03
C TYR A 198 -13.15 4.22 8.88
N TYR A 199 -12.68 3.06 8.39
CA TYR A 199 -13.28 2.39 7.24
C TYR A 199 -14.68 1.84 7.52
N ALA A 200 -15.51 1.87 6.47
CA ALA A 200 -16.83 1.24 6.49
C ALA A 200 -16.71 -0.30 6.42
N PRO A 201 -17.66 -1.08 6.97
CA PRO A 201 -17.59 -2.55 6.96
C PRO A 201 -17.39 -3.18 5.58
N GLU A 202 -17.95 -2.58 4.52
CA GLU A 202 -17.84 -3.07 3.14
C GLU A 202 -16.40 -3.04 2.63
N PHE A 203 -15.57 -2.12 3.14
CA PHE A 203 -14.15 -2.04 2.82
C PHE A 203 -13.41 -3.29 3.33
N PHE A 204 -13.68 -3.72 4.57
CA PHE A 204 -13.07 -4.92 5.14
C PHE A 204 -13.52 -6.19 4.42
N VAL A 205 -14.81 -6.28 4.05
CA VAL A 205 -15.33 -7.38 3.20
C VAL A 205 -14.58 -7.40 1.87
N GLY A 206 -14.37 -6.23 1.27
CA GLY A 206 -13.58 -6.06 0.05
C GLY A 206 -12.13 -6.54 0.19
N LEU A 207 -11.46 -6.17 1.28
CA LEU A 207 -10.10 -6.65 1.58
C LEU A 207 -10.01 -8.17 1.77
N MET A 208 -11.11 -8.84 2.13
CA MET A 208 -11.17 -10.30 2.27
C MET A 208 -11.53 -11.03 0.97
N LYS A 209 -11.80 -10.31 -0.14
CA LYS A 209 -12.04 -10.95 -1.43
C LYS A 209 -10.72 -11.43 -2.05
N LYS A 210 -10.70 -12.69 -2.45
CA LYS A 210 -9.59 -13.26 -3.23
C LYS A 210 -9.57 -12.65 -4.63
N THR A 211 -8.39 -12.35 -5.14
CA THR A 211 -8.17 -11.89 -6.52
C THR A 211 -7.16 -12.81 -7.24
N VAL A 212 -6.86 -12.53 -8.50
CA VAL A 212 -5.82 -13.27 -9.24
C VAL A 212 -4.43 -13.08 -8.65
N LEU A 213 -4.16 -11.94 -7.99
CA LEU A 213 -2.86 -11.63 -7.37
C LEU A 213 -2.85 -11.71 -5.84
N CYS A 214 -4.00 -11.84 -5.17
CA CYS A 214 -4.08 -11.77 -3.71
C CYS A 214 -4.91 -12.89 -3.09
N LYS A 215 -4.31 -13.53 -2.08
CA LYS A 215 -4.98 -14.44 -1.14
C LYS A 215 -5.04 -13.77 0.23
N PRO A 216 -6.18 -13.19 0.62
CA PRO A 216 -6.32 -12.55 1.92
C PRO A 216 -6.50 -13.58 3.04
N ARG A 217 -5.95 -13.27 4.21
CA ARG A 217 -6.07 -14.04 5.45
C ARG A 217 -6.40 -13.09 6.59
N LEU A 218 -7.34 -13.47 7.45
CA LEU A 218 -7.51 -12.85 8.77
C LEU A 218 -6.92 -13.80 9.80
N LEU A 219 -5.94 -13.32 10.58
CA LEU A 219 -5.44 -14.04 11.75
C LEU A 219 -5.93 -13.30 12.99
N LEU A 220 -6.31 -14.05 14.02
CA LEU A 220 -6.83 -13.51 15.28
C LEU A 220 -6.06 -14.10 16.45
N ALA A 221 -5.71 -13.26 17.42
CA ALA A 221 -5.31 -13.70 18.74
C ALA A 221 -6.56 -13.82 19.62
N ILE A 222 -6.74 -14.99 20.22
CA ILE A 222 -7.85 -15.34 21.12
C ILE A 222 -7.29 -15.41 22.54
N HIS A 223 -7.94 -14.72 23.47
CA HIS A 223 -7.67 -14.76 24.91
C HIS A 223 -9.02 -14.77 25.63
N GLU A 224 -9.21 -15.67 26.61
CA GLU A 224 -10.50 -15.86 27.30
C GLU A 224 -11.69 -16.06 26.33
N ASP A 225 -11.50 -16.91 25.32
CA ASP A 225 -12.49 -17.27 24.29
C ASP A 225 -13.03 -16.10 23.43
N ARG A 226 -12.37 -14.94 23.45
CA ARG A 226 -12.70 -13.79 22.59
C ARG A 226 -11.50 -13.32 21.75
N PRO A 227 -11.73 -12.76 20.54
CA PRO A 227 -10.68 -12.09 19.79
C PRO A 227 -10.19 -10.83 20.52
N VAL A 228 -8.89 -10.75 20.76
CA VAL A 228 -8.24 -9.61 21.43
C VAL A 228 -7.24 -8.89 20.55
N ALA A 229 -6.83 -9.50 19.44
CA ALA A 229 -6.09 -8.82 18.38
C ALA A 229 -6.35 -9.51 17.05
N GLY A 230 -6.10 -8.80 15.95
CA GLY A 230 -6.23 -9.35 14.61
C GLY A 230 -5.31 -8.69 13.61
N VAL A 231 -5.02 -9.41 12.53
CA VAL A 231 -4.26 -8.91 11.39
C VAL A 231 -4.85 -9.42 10.09
N LEU A 232 -5.04 -8.50 9.15
CA LEU A 232 -5.31 -8.80 7.75
C LEU A 232 -3.97 -8.90 7.02
N LEU A 233 -3.71 -10.10 6.51
CA LEU A 233 -2.55 -10.43 5.69
C LEU A 233 -3.01 -10.59 4.24
N HIS A 234 -2.36 -9.87 3.33
CA HIS A 234 -2.56 -10.03 1.89
C HIS A 234 -1.35 -10.75 1.30
N SER A 235 -1.52 -12.03 0.96
CA SER A 235 -0.45 -12.83 0.37
C SER A 235 -0.56 -12.80 -1.15
N GLY A 236 0.41 -12.20 -1.84
CA GLY A 236 0.60 -12.32 -3.28
C GLY A 236 1.57 -13.43 -3.65
N ASN A 237 2.00 -13.47 -4.92
CA ASN A 237 2.89 -14.53 -5.42
C ASN A 237 4.30 -14.42 -4.81
N GLN A 238 4.90 -13.22 -4.87
CA GLN A 238 6.24 -12.97 -4.35
C GLN A 238 6.23 -12.24 -3.01
N PHE A 239 5.30 -11.31 -2.82
CA PHE A 239 5.23 -10.44 -1.65
C PHE A 239 3.95 -10.72 -0.87
N ALA A 240 4.05 -10.62 0.45
CA ALA A 240 2.90 -10.54 1.34
C ALA A 240 2.92 -9.19 2.07
N HIS A 241 1.74 -8.72 2.49
CA HIS A 241 1.59 -7.42 3.15
C HIS A 241 0.85 -7.56 4.47
N TYR A 242 1.42 -6.97 5.51
CA TYR A 242 0.68 -6.56 6.69
C TYR A 242 -0.27 -5.42 6.29
N GLN A 243 -1.52 -5.75 5.99
CA GLN A 243 -2.47 -4.79 5.43
C GLN A 243 -3.09 -3.91 6.52
N LEU A 244 -3.70 -4.55 7.52
CA LEU A 244 -4.27 -3.88 8.69
C LEU A 244 -4.03 -4.74 9.92
N GLY A 245 -3.86 -4.11 11.07
CA GLY A 245 -3.83 -4.80 12.35
C GLY A 245 -4.50 -3.98 13.43
N ALA A 246 -5.05 -4.69 14.41
CA ALA A 246 -5.86 -4.11 15.46
C ALA A 246 -5.73 -4.93 16.74
N SER A 247 -5.83 -4.27 17.89
CA SER A 247 -5.72 -4.92 19.20
C SER A 247 -6.53 -4.20 20.26
N HIS A 248 -7.16 -5.00 21.12
CA HIS A 248 -7.80 -4.59 22.35
C HIS A 248 -6.73 -4.06 23.31
N THR A 249 -6.97 -2.89 23.86
CA THR A 249 -5.97 -2.05 24.55
C THR A 249 -5.40 -2.73 25.79
N GLU A 250 -6.25 -3.37 26.60
CA GLU A 250 -5.83 -4.00 27.86
C GLU A 250 -5.02 -5.28 27.63
N ASP A 251 -5.34 -6.04 26.56
CA ASP A 251 -4.67 -7.30 26.23
C ASP A 251 -3.30 -7.10 25.57
N MET A 252 -2.98 -5.88 25.09
CA MET A 252 -1.68 -5.57 24.50
C MET A 252 -0.52 -5.90 25.45
N ALA A 253 -0.72 -5.70 26.74
CA ALA A 253 0.26 -5.98 27.78
C ALA A 253 0.63 -7.47 27.86
N LEU A 254 -0.24 -8.38 27.39
CA LEU A 254 0.00 -9.82 27.40
C LEU A 254 0.97 -10.28 26.30
N GLY A 255 1.35 -9.38 25.38
CA GLY A 255 2.24 -9.70 24.26
C GLY A 255 1.51 -10.26 23.04
N VAL A 256 0.18 -10.13 22.96
CA VAL A 256 -0.69 -10.67 21.88
C VAL A 256 -0.19 -10.30 20.49
N ASN A 257 0.23 -9.06 20.27
CA ASN A 257 0.70 -8.58 18.97
C ASN A 257 2.02 -9.26 18.55
N HIS A 258 2.88 -9.65 19.50
CA HIS A 258 4.13 -10.33 19.16
C HIS A 258 3.88 -11.76 18.68
N LEU A 259 2.98 -12.48 19.37
CA LEU A 259 2.58 -13.82 18.96
C LEU A 259 1.81 -13.78 17.63
N LEU A 260 0.94 -12.79 17.44
CA LEU A 260 0.17 -12.61 16.21
C LEU A 260 1.07 -12.29 14.99
N PHE A 261 2.11 -11.46 15.16
CA PHE A 261 3.06 -11.16 14.09
C PHE A 261 3.92 -12.37 13.71
N ASP A 262 4.38 -13.18 14.68
CA ASP A 262 5.06 -14.45 14.38
C ASP A 262 4.16 -15.40 13.58
N ALA A 263 2.88 -15.52 13.97
CA ALA A 263 1.93 -16.35 13.25
C ALA A 263 1.64 -15.82 11.83
N MET A 264 1.56 -14.49 11.64
CA MET A 264 1.46 -13.87 10.33
C MET A 264 2.69 -14.19 9.45
N ILE A 265 3.90 -14.08 10.01
CA ILE A 265 5.16 -14.41 9.31
C ILE A 265 5.16 -15.88 8.88
N GLN A 266 4.77 -16.78 9.78
CA GLN A 266 4.61 -18.20 9.48
C GLN A 266 3.56 -18.42 8.36
N GLN A 267 2.41 -17.75 8.43
CA GLN A 267 1.33 -17.89 7.45
C GLN A 267 1.75 -17.36 6.07
N ALA A 268 2.42 -16.21 6.00
CA ALA A 268 2.93 -15.64 4.76
C ALA A 268 3.94 -16.57 4.09
N LYS A 269 4.84 -17.19 4.89
CA LYS A 269 5.78 -18.20 4.39
C LYS A 269 5.06 -19.45 3.87
N LEU A 270 4.03 -19.92 4.58
CA LEU A 270 3.21 -21.07 4.16
C LEU A 270 2.44 -20.78 2.86
N ASP A 271 2.00 -19.54 2.66
CA ASP A 271 1.34 -19.11 1.43
C ASP A 271 2.33 -18.90 0.26
N GLY A 272 3.65 -19.06 0.49
CA GLY A 272 4.69 -19.08 -0.55
C GLY A 272 5.41 -17.76 -0.79
N ALA A 273 5.11 -16.71 -0.02
CA ALA A 273 5.75 -15.40 -0.19
C ALA A 273 7.24 -15.44 0.18
N GLN A 274 8.03 -14.62 -0.52
CA GLN A 274 9.47 -14.48 -0.29
C GLN A 274 9.80 -13.34 0.68
N LEU A 275 9.00 -12.27 0.67
CA LEU A 275 9.14 -11.13 1.58
C LEU A 275 7.76 -10.75 2.13
N LEU A 276 7.69 -10.51 3.44
CA LEU A 276 6.50 -9.92 4.08
C LEU A 276 6.77 -8.45 4.40
N LEU A 277 6.14 -7.55 3.65
CA LEU A 277 6.23 -6.12 3.88
C LEU A 277 5.36 -5.72 5.07
N LEU A 278 6.00 -5.22 6.12
CA LEU A 278 5.33 -4.74 7.34
C LEU A 278 4.96 -3.25 7.25
N GLY A 279 5.51 -2.54 6.25
CA GLY A 279 5.36 -1.10 6.08
C GLY A 279 6.26 -0.30 7.02
N GLY A 280 5.97 1.00 7.14
CA GLY A 280 6.71 1.93 7.99
C GLY A 280 6.03 2.21 9.33
N GLY A 281 6.59 3.15 10.08
CA GLY A 281 5.92 3.85 11.19
C GLY A 281 5.04 5.00 10.69
N ASN A 282 4.43 5.75 11.60
CA ASN A 282 3.82 7.05 11.30
C ASN A 282 4.88 8.09 10.97
N LEU A 283 5.98 8.06 11.74
CA LEU A 283 7.22 8.81 11.52
C LEU A 283 8.39 7.85 11.41
N ASP A 284 9.48 8.30 10.79
CA ASP A 284 10.70 7.50 10.73
C ASP A 284 11.23 7.21 12.14
N GLY A 285 11.56 5.94 12.38
CA GLY A 285 12.12 5.50 13.64
C GLY A 285 11.14 5.46 14.82
N ASP A 286 9.84 5.68 14.63
CA ASP A 286 8.86 5.70 15.71
C ASP A 286 8.62 4.31 16.38
N GLY A 287 7.75 4.27 17.39
CA GLY A 287 7.45 3.03 18.11
C GLY A 287 6.87 1.93 17.22
N LEU A 288 6.04 2.29 16.23
CA LEU A 288 5.44 1.34 15.31
C LEU A 288 6.48 0.76 14.34
N PHE A 289 7.36 1.61 13.80
CA PHE A 289 8.48 1.18 12.98
C PHE A 289 9.41 0.26 13.76
N ARG A 290 9.82 0.64 14.98
CA ARG A 290 10.68 -0.20 15.83
C ARG A 290 10.05 -1.55 16.15
N PHE A 291 8.75 -1.58 16.43
CA PHE A 291 8.01 -2.82 16.66
C PHE A 291 8.07 -3.74 15.43
N LYS A 292 7.73 -3.24 14.24
CA LYS A 292 7.78 -4.01 12.98
C LYS A 292 9.19 -4.50 12.66
N SER A 293 10.17 -3.61 12.77
CA SER A 293 11.60 -3.88 12.52
C SER A 293 12.17 -4.96 13.46
N SER A 294 11.57 -5.16 14.63
CA SER A 294 11.99 -6.17 15.60
C SER A 294 11.82 -7.63 15.12
N PHE A 295 11.08 -7.83 14.03
CA PHE A 295 10.88 -9.12 13.35
C PHE A 295 11.71 -9.28 12.07
N ALA A 296 12.32 -8.19 11.58
CA ALA A 296 12.81 -8.10 10.21
C ALA A 296 14.34 -8.14 10.08
N ASN A 297 15.07 -8.41 11.17
CA ASN A 297 16.53 -8.52 11.18
C ASN A 297 17.25 -7.31 10.52
N GLY A 298 16.75 -6.10 10.74
CA GLY A 298 17.33 -4.87 10.18
C GLY A 298 17.09 -4.66 8.68
N ASN A 299 16.22 -5.44 8.04
CA ASN A 299 15.86 -5.24 6.64
C ASN A 299 14.98 -4.00 6.48
N HIS A 300 15.55 -2.95 5.91
CA HIS A 300 14.90 -1.66 5.70
C HIS A 300 15.00 -1.27 4.22
N PHE A 301 13.92 -0.73 3.68
CA PHE A 301 13.81 -0.34 2.28
C PHE A 301 13.27 1.09 2.21
N PRO A 302 13.82 1.94 1.33
CA PRO A 302 13.30 3.29 1.14
C PRO A 302 11.96 3.21 0.40
N TYR A 303 10.96 3.93 0.90
CA TYR A 303 9.70 4.13 0.19
C TYR A 303 9.70 5.51 -0.46
N TRP A 304 9.67 5.51 -1.80
CA TRP A 304 9.72 6.70 -2.63
C TRP A 304 8.34 7.07 -3.18
N MET A 305 8.08 8.37 -3.23
CA MET A 305 6.94 8.93 -3.93
C MET A 305 7.42 9.76 -5.13
N GLY A 306 6.92 9.44 -6.32
CA GLY A 306 7.11 10.23 -7.53
C GLY A 306 6.08 11.34 -7.64
N LYS A 307 6.51 12.50 -8.12
CA LYS A 307 5.67 13.69 -8.32
C LYS A 307 5.97 14.28 -9.69
N LYS A 308 4.94 14.40 -10.53
CA LYS A 308 5.06 14.95 -11.88
C LYS A 308 3.94 15.92 -12.19
N VAL A 309 4.30 17.04 -12.79
CA VAL A 309 3.37 17.99 -13.41
C VAL A 309 3.44 17.77 -14.93
N HIS A 310 2.30 17.53 -15.57
CA HIS A 310 2.23 17.33 -17.03
C HIS A 310 1.98 18.64 -17.78
N ASP A 311 1.35 19.61 -17.12
CA ASP A 311 1.13 20.96 -17.64
C ASP A 311 1.44 22.02 -16.58
N GLU A 312 2.65 22.58 -16.66
CA GLU A 312 3.15 23.57 -15.70
C GLU A 312 2.35 24.88 -15.73
N GLU A 313 1.93 25.34 -16.91
CA GLU A 313 1.17 26.59 -17.04
C GLU A 313 -0.17 26.50 -16.31
N VAL A 314 -0.91 25.41 -16.55
CA VAL A 314 -2.19 25.17 -15.88
C VAL A 314 -2.01 24.92 -14.39
N TYR A 315 -0.95 24.20 -14.00
CA TYR A 315 -0.67 23.92 -12.59
C TYR A 315 -0.39 25.20 -11.80
N LEU A 316 0.46 26.09 -12.35
CA LEU A 316 0.79 27.37 -11.73
C LEU A 316 -0.43 28.28 -11.63
N ALA A 317 -1.24 28.37 -12.69
CA ALA A 317 -2.47 29.15 -12.69
C ALA A 317 -3.48 28.65 -11.65
N LEU A 318 -3.61 27.33 -11.50
CA LEU A 318 -4.48 26.72 -10.49
C LEU A 318 -3.99 26.99 -9.06
N CYS A 319 -2.69 26.82 -8.81
CA CYS A 319 -2.09 27.09 -7.50
C CYS A 319 -2.24 28.58 -7.12
N GLN A 320 -2.03 29.49 -8.07
CA GLN A 320 -2.24 30.92 -7.85
C GLN A 320 -3.71 31.25 -7.54
N LYS A 321 -4.65 30.66 -8.29
CA LYS A 321 -6.10 30.82 -8.07
C LYS A 321 -6.51 30.39 -6.65
N LEU A 322 -5.93 29.30 -6.16
CA LEU A 322 -6.22 28.74 -4.83
C LEU A 322 -5.35 29.31 -3.71
N GLN A 323 -4.45 30.25 -4.04
CA GLN A 323 -3.53 30.88 -3.08
C GLN A 323 -2.69 29.85 -2.29
N VAL A 324 -2.29 28.78 -2.95
CA VAL A 324 -1.41 27.75 -2.38
C VAL A 324 0.01 27.90 -2.91
N ASP A 325 0.99 27.58 -2.06
CA ASP A 325 2.40 27.67 -2.42
C ASP A 325 2.78 26.64 -3.50
N GLN A 326 3.38 27.14 -4.58
CA GLN A 326 3.69 26.41 -5.81
C GLN A 326 4.76 25.34 -5.60
N ALA A 327 5.69 25.56 -4.67
CA ALA A 327 6.90 24.75 -4.55
C ALA A 327 6.64 23.33 -4.01
N GLY A 328 5.44 23.05 -3.48
CA GLY A 328 5.23 21.83 -2.69
C GLY A 328 6.23 21.73 -1.53
N GLU A 329 6.81 22.87 -1.13
CA GLU A 329 7.67 23.04 0.05
C GLU A 329 6.83 23.06 1.33
N GLN A 330 5.53 23.32 1.21
CA GLN A 330 4.56 23.03 2.27
C GLN A 330 4.09 21.57 2.19
N ASP A 331 4.99 20.62 2.48
CA ASP A 331 4.79 19.18 2.81
C ASP A 331 3.81 18.30 1.98
N PHE A 332 3.11 18.82 0.98
CA PHE A 332 2.01 18.14 0.29
C PHE A 332 2.05 18.38 -1.22
N PHE A 333 1.82 17.31 -2.00
CA PHE A 333 1.72 17.37 -3.45
C PHE A 333 0.53 16.53 -3.94
N PRO A 334 -0.23 17.01 -4.93
CA PRO A 334 -0.14 18.33 -5.57
C PRO A 334 -0.56 19.46 -4.62
N ALA A 335 0.02 20.66 -4.75
CA ALA A 335 -0.19 21.74 -3.77
C ALA A 335 -1.67 22.16 -3.65
N TYR A 336 -2.41 22.17 -4.76
CA TYR A 336 -3.84 22.52 -4.80
C TYR A 336 -4.74 21.58 -4.00
N ARG A 337 -4.26 20.37 -3.63
CA ARG A 337 -4.99 19.43 -2.77
C ARG A 337 -4.77 19.70 -1.27
N ASN A 338 -3.80 20.53 -0.88
CA ASN A 338 -3.49 20.86 0.53
C ASN A 338 -4.59 21.73 1.21
N GLY A 339 -5.35 22.50 0.42
CA GLY A 339 -6.40 23.42 0.92
C GLY A 339 -7.84 23.02 0.57
N GLY A 340 -8.05 21.83 0.00
CA GLY A 340 -9.30 21.44 -0.67
C GLY A 340 -10.32 20.69 0.19
N THR A 341 -9.92 20.12 1.33
CA THR A 341 -10.89 19.62 2.31
C THR A 341 -11.37 20.80 3.14
N SER A 342 -12.56 21.29 2.82
CA SER A 342 -13.37 22.06 3.75
C SER A 342 -13.33 21.36 5.12
N LYS A 343 -12.97 22.13 6.16
CA LYS A 343 -13.05 21.72 7.56
C LYS A 343 -14.42 21.18 7.92
#